data_AF-A0A8J2K237-F1
#
_entry.id   AF-A0A8J2K237-F1
#
_cell.length_a   1.000
_cell.length_b   1.000
_cell.length_c   1.000
_cell.angle_alpha   90.00
_cell.angle_beta   90.00
_cell.angle_gamma   90.00
#
_symmetry.space_group_name_H-M   'P 1'
#
loop_
_entity.id
_entity.type
_entity.pdbx_description
1 polymer ?
#
loop_
_entity_poly.entity_id
_entity_poly.type
_entity_poly.pdbx_seq_one_letter_code
_entity_poly.pdbx_strand_id
1 'polypeptide(L)' 'WIWFFLIMNLAVGGTNSYFQDNLLNSKKPWTNSSPQAALDFWNSHSDWPPLLGRRKCCPPG' A
#
# COMPACT_ATOMS: atom_id res chain seq x y z
N TRP A 1 9.63 -1.89 39.20
CA TRP A 1 8.79 -1.40 38.10
C TRP A 1 9.69 -0.76 37.07
N ILE A 2 9.77 -1.34 35.87
CA ILE A 2 10.50 -0.70 34.77
C ILE A 2 9.52 0.17 33.98
N TRP A 3 9.97 1.35 33.62
CA TRP A 3 9.24 2.23 32.73
C TRP A 3 9.59 1.89 31.29
N PHE A 4 8.57 1.77 30.43
CA PHE A 4 8.74 1.54 28.99
C PHE A 4 8.29 2.77 28.22
N PHE A 5 9.11 3.21 27.27
CA PHE A 5 8.81 4.32 26.39
C PHE A 5 9.04 3.90 24.94
N LEU A 6 8.10 4.30 24.08
CA LEU A 6 8.18 4.12 22.64
C LEU A 6 8.19 5.48 21.97
N ILE A 7 9.27 5.78 21.24
CA ILE A 7 9.38 6.96 20.39
C ILE A 7 9.43 6.46 18.95
N MET A 8 8.56 6.99 18.08
CA MET A 8 8.52 6.63 16.67
C MET A 8 8.31 7.85 15.79
N ASN A 9 8.92 7.82 14.61
CA ASN A 9 8.60 8.71 13.51
C ASN A 9 7.48 8.09 12.67
N LEU A 10 6.43 8.85 12.39
CA LEU A 10 5.29 8.42 11.60
C LEU A 10 5.17 9.28 10.35
N ALA A 11 5.22 8.64 9.18
CA ALA A 11 4.87 9.26 7.91
C ALA A 11 3.44 8.87 7.53
N VAL A 12 2.60 9.85 7.19
CA VAL A 12 1.23 9.63 6.72
C VAL A 12 1.10 10.18 5.31
N GLY A 13 0.50 9.40 4.41
CA GLY A 13 0.45 9.69 2.97
C GLY A 13 -0.80 10.45 2.54
N GLY A 14 -0.62 11.38 1.59
CA GLY A 14 -1.67 12.13 0.89
C GLY A 14 -1.07 12.92 -0.28
N THR A 15 -0.14 13.83 0.01
CA THR A 15 0.63 14.60 -1.00
C THR A 15 2.00 15.08 -0.49
N ASN A 16 2.37 14.84 0.78
CA ASN A 16 3.58 15.36 1.44
C ASN A 16 4.88 14.60 1.09
N SER A 17 5.13 14.31 -0.19
CA SER A 17 6.40 13.78 -0.71
C SER A 17 6.91 12.43 -0.18
N TYR A 18 6.20 11.78 0.76
CA TYR A 18 6.56 10.44 1.27
C TYR A 18 6.30 9.33 0.23
N PHE A 19 5.34 9.52 -0.67
CA PHE A 19 4.90 8.51 -1.65
C PHE A 19 4.82 9.12 -3.05
N GLN A 20 5.97 9.52 -3.60
CA GLN A 20 6.08 10.12 -4.93
C GLN A 20 5.80 9.09 -6.04
N ASP A 21 5.24 9.56 -7.15
CA ASP A 21 4.83 8.68 -8.26
C ASP A 21 6.02 8.10 -9.04
N ASN A 22 7.17 8.79 -9.06
CA ASN A 22 8.32 8.44 -9.89
C ASN A 22 9.49 7.80 -9.12
N LEU A 23 9.20 7.06 -8.04
CA LEU A 23 10.22 6.34 -7.30
C LEU A 23 10.65 5.10 -8.08
N LEU A 24 11.94 4.98 -8.42
CA LEU A 24 12.52 3.96 -9.30
C LEU A 24 12.19 2.50 -8.94
N ASN A 25 11.81 2.22 -7.68
CA ASN A 25 11.44 0.89 -7.20
C ASN A 25 10.00 0.81 -6.63
N SER A 26 9.19 1.86 -6.81
CA SER A 26 7.81 1.82 -6.35
C SER A 26 6.90 1.30 -7.45
N LYS A 27 6.37 0.09 -7.26
CA LYS A 27 5.25 -0.44 -8.05
C LYS A 27 3.95 0.17 -7.54
N LYS A 28 3.89 1.50 -7.46
CA LYS A 28 2.71 2.26 -7.01
C LYS A 28 1.72 2.35 -8.18
N PRO A 29 0.54 1.71 -8.08
CA PRO A 29 -0.41 1.63 -9.19
C PRO A 29 -1.31 2.85 -9.34
N TRP A 30 -1.34 3.75 -8.35
CA TRP A 30 -2.10 5.00 -8.39
C TRP A 30 -1.17 6.21 -8.41
N THR A 31 -1.59 7.31 -9.03
CA THR A 31 -0.86 8.58 -9.02
C THR A 31 -1.44 9.54 -7.99
N ASN A 32 -0.62 10.45 -7.46
CA ASN A 32 -1.08 11.44 -6.48
C ASN A 32 -2.01 12.50 -7.09
N SER A 33 -1.90 12.73 -8.40
CA SER A 33 -2.75 13.68 -9.13
C SER A 33 -4.04 13.07 -9.66
N SER A 34 -4.24 11.75 -9.54
CA SER A 34 -5.46 11.09 -10.03
C SER A 34 -6.67 11.50 -9.18
N PRO A 35 -7.76 12.02 -9.79
CA PRO A 35 -9.01 12.26 -9.08
C PRO A 35 -9.68 10.96 -8.62
N GLN A 36 -9.20 9.81 -9.13
CA GLN A 36 -9.71 8.48 -8.84
C GLN A 36 -8.61 7.56 -8.27
N ALA A 37 -7.62 8.13 -7.56
CA ALA A 37 -6.49 7.38 -7.01
C ALA A 37 -6.88 6.14 -6.18
N ALA A 38 -7.99 6.20 -5.44
CA ALA A 38 -8.49 5.06 -4.68
C ALA A 38 -9.01 3.91 -5.57
N LEU A 39 -9.63 4.25 -6.70
CA LEU A 39 -10.08 3.27 -7.70
C LEU A 39 -8.89 2.64 -8.43
N ASP A 40 -7.91 3.45 -8.82
CA ASP A 40 -6.67 2.98 -9.46
C ASP A 40 -5.91 2.00 -8.54
N PHE A 41 -5.84 2.32 -7.24
CA PHE A 41 -5.31 1.42 -6.22
C PHE A 41 -6.08 0.11 -6.18
N TRP A 42 -7.41 0.16 -6.08
CA TRP A 42 -8.22 -1.04 -5.99
C TRP A 42 -8.12 -1.90 -7.25
N ASN A 43 -8.19 -1.31 -8.46
CA ASN A 43 -8.10 -2.05 -9.72
C ASN A 43 -6.80 -2.85 -9.89
N SER A 44 -5.73 -2.45 -9.19
CA SER A 44 -4.45 -3.16 -9.18
C SER A 44 -4.38 -4.33 -8.19
N HIS A 45 -5.48 -4.68 -7.51
CA HIS A 45 -5.50 -5.70 -6.46
C HIS A 45 -5.00 -7.08 -6.91
N SER A 46 -5.03 -7.38 -8.22
CA SER A 46 -4.51 -8.63 -8.79
C SER A 46 -3.01 -8.83 -8.56
N ASP A 47 -2.29 -7.72 -8.44
CA ASP A 47 -0.84 -7.67 -8.30
C ASP A 47 -0.40 -7.70 -6.83
N TRP A 48 -1.36 -7.68 -5.90
CA TRP A 48 -1.06 -7.69 -4.49
C TRP A 48 -0.55 -9.07 -4.06
N PRO A 49 0.35 -9.11 -3.06
CA PRO A 49 0.79 -10.35 -2.46
C PRO A 49 -0.39 -11.27 -2.08
N PRO A 50 -0.25 -12.60 -2.20
CA PRO A 50 -1.34 -13.56 -1.96
C PRO A 50 -2.00 -13.40 -0.58
N LEU A 51 -1.24 -12.94 0.42
CA LEU A 51 -1.73 -12.68 1.77
C LEU A 51 -2.83 -11.61 1.84
N LEU A 52 -2.87 -10.69 0.87
CA LEU A 52 -3.81 -9.58 0.79
C LEU A 52 -5.00 -9.84 -0.13
N GLY A 53 -4.97 -10.91 -0.96
CA GLY A 53 -6.00 -11.09 -2.01
C GLY A 53 -6.24 -12.51 -2.54
N ARG A 54 -5.54 -13.55 -2.07
CA ARG A 54 -5.80 -14.93 -2.51
C ARG A 54 -5.84 -15.88 -1.32
N ARG A 55 -7.02 -16.04 -0.69
CA ARG A 55 -7.35 -17.34 -0.13
C ARG A 55 -7.63 -18.26 -1.32
N LYS A 56 -6.68 -19.14 -1.64
CA LYS A 56 -6.89 -20.24 -2.59
C LYS A 56 -7.91 -21.19 -1.97
N CYS A 57 -9.19 -20.86 -2.10
CA CYS A 57 -10.28 -21.56 -1.40
C CYS A 57 -10.73 -22.86 -2.07
N CYS A 58 -10.08 -23.37 -3.11
CA CYS A 58 -10.45 -24.68 -3.62
C CYS A 58 -9.29 -25.39 -4.32
N PRO A 59 -9.09 -26.70 -4.09
CA PRO A 59 -8.29 -27.54 -4.98
C PRO A 59 -8.97 -27.62 -6.37
N PRO A 60 -8.20 -27.72 -7.47
CA PRO A 60 -8.79 -28.08 -8.76
C PRO A 60 -9.31 -29.52 -8.67
N GLY A 61 -10.59 -29.71 -9.03
CA GLY A 61 -11.15 -31.02 -9.33
C GLY A 61 -10.69 -31.53 -10.69
#